data_AF-A0A5C4WPH3-F1
#
_entry.id   AF-A0A5C4WPH3-F1
#
_cell.length_a   1.000
_cell.length_b   1.000
_cell.length_c   1.000
_cell.angle_alpha   90.00
_cell.angle_beta   90.00
_cell.angle_gamma   90.00
#
_symmetry.space_group_name_H-M   'P 1'
#
loop_
_entity.id
_entity.type
_entity.pdbx_description
1 polymer ?
#
loop_
_entity_poly.entity_id
_entity_poly.type
_entity_poly.pdbx_seq_one_letter_code
_entity_poly.pdbx_strand_id
1 'polypeptide(L)'
;MLIAFAAVGAIVVGAVLWWIRRDQAAGESGDPFEMDVELGLAPELEPAFVEGLRAYPLRAGVRRGVLTTYEPPRLVSLHLLADAFAARGEAALHDPQGTVAALVAQLAAAERPGVLHLRADWPDGEMEPARFAEAVREVIGAEGAWSADEAVGALQLTVRGTNTMMLDLARLFDLYREARDKRSDASVQTLLHEVAPRMIAAGGPGLTWTKPPTREDLRIVLGDAPESG
;
A
#
# COMPACT_ATOMS: atom_id res chain seq x y z
N MET A 1 3.67 -39.77 -18.84
CA MET A 1 2.69 -38.93 -18.11
C MET A 1 2.76 -39.01 -16.59
N LEU A 2 3.68 -39.77 -15.98
CA LEU A 2 3.85 -39.87 -14.51
C LEU A 2 4.89 -38.89 -13.92
N ILE A 3 5.79 -38.34 -14.75
CA ILE A 3 6.89 -37.46 -14.31
C ILE A 3 6.41 -36.03 -14.01
N ALA A 4 5.34 -35.58 -14.66
CA ALA A 4 4.81 -34.22 -14.49
C ALA A 4 4.16 -33.98 -13.10
N PHE A 5 3.58 -35.01 -12.48
CA PHE A 5 2.96 -34.88 -11.15
C PHE A 5 3.97 -34.85 -10.01
N ALA A 6 5.11 -35.54 -10.14
CA ALA A 6 6.16 -35.54 -9.12
C ALA A 6 6.85 -34.16 -9.00
N ALA A 7 6.99 -33.43 -10.11
CA ALA A 7 7.61 -32.10 -10.11
C ALA A 7 6.71 -31.05 -9.42
N VAL A 8 5.40 -31.10 -9.62
CA VAL A 8 4.45 -30.18 -8.96
C VAL A 8 4.37 -30.47 -7.46
N GLY A 9 4.34 -31.75 -7.06
CA GLY A 9 4.36 -32.14 -5.65
C GLY A 9 5.63 -31.68 -4.92
N ALA A 10 6.80 -31.81 -5.56
CA ALA A 10 8.08 -31.41 -4.96
C ALA A 10 8.20 -29.88 -4.77
N ILE A 11 7.62 -29.07 -5.66
CA ILE A 11 7.60 -27.61 -5.53
C ILE A 11 6.72 -27.17 -4.35
N VAL A 12 5.54 -27.79 -4.19
CA VAL A 12 4.63 -27.49 -3.08
C VAL A 12 5.26 -27.93 -1.74
N VAL A 13 5.85 -29.11 -1.67
CA VAL A 13 6.53 -29.60 -0.45
C VAL A 13 7.78 -28.78 -0.13
N GLY A 14 8.53 -28.33 -1.14
CA GLY A 14 9.66 -27.42 -0.97
C GLY A 14 9.25 -26.06 -0.42
N ALA A 15 8.12 -25.50 -0.91
CA ALA A 15 7.55 -24.26 -0.39
C ALA A 15 7.08 -24.41 1.07
N VAL A 16 6.41 -25.52 1.40
CA VAL A 16 5.92 -25.80 2.76
C VAL A 16 7.06 -26.04 3.75
N LEU A 17 8.12 -26.79 3.38
CA LEU A 17 9.26 -27.03 4.25
C LEU A 17 10.16 -25.80 4.42
N TRP A 18 10.32 -25.00 3.36
CA TRP A 18 11.01 -23.71 3.47
C TRP A 18 10.25 -22.72 4.37
N TRP A 19 8.91 -22.75 4.33
CA TRP A 19 8.02 -21.97 5.18
C TRP A 19 8.15 -22.34 6.67
N ILE A 20 8.14 -23.64 7.02
CA ILE A 20 8.31 -24.12 8.41
C ILE A 20 9.66 -23.71 9.01
N ARG A 21 10.73 -23.69 8.21
CA ARG A 21 12.07 -23.29 8.69
C ARG A 21 12.20 -21.77 8.90
N ARG A 22 11.36 -20.96 8.24
CA ARG A 22 11.39 -19.49 8.31
C ARG A 22 10.66 -18.93 9.54
N ASP A 23 9.68 -19.64 10.09
CA ASP A 23 8.95 -19.26 11.31
C ASP A 23 9.82 -19.23 12.57
N GLN A 24 10.93 -19.98 12.61
CA GLN A 24 11.79 -20.04 13.81
C GLN A 24 12.75 -18.84 13.96
N ALA A 25 12.83 -17.95 12.97
CA ALA A 25 13.79 -16.83 12.96
C ALA A 25 13.16 -15.45 13.23
N ALA A 26 11.83 -15.34 13.27
CA ALA A 26 11.13 -14.08 13.53
C ALA A 26 10.76 -13.99 15.01
N GLY A 27 11.61 -13.34 15.80
CA GLY A 27 11.37 -13.07 17.21
C GLY A 27 10.06 -12.32 17.46
N GLU A 28 9.38 -12.75 18.51
CA GLU A 28 8.12 -12.21 19.03
C GLU A 28 8.16 -10.70 19.28
N SER A 29 7.27 -9.98 18.59
CA SER A 29 6.46 -8.91 19.18
C SER A 29 5.22 -8.73 18.30
N GLY A 30 4.26 -9.65 18.45
CA GLY A 30 2.98 -9.57 17.76
C GLY A 30 2.15 -8.44 18.36
N ASP A 31 2.22 -7.26 17.75
CA ASP A 31 1.28 -6.18 18.03
C ASP A 31 -0.15 -6.72 17.84
N PRO A 32 -1.10 -6.47 18.77
CA PRO A 32 -2.46 -6.93 18.61
C PRO A 32 -3.04 -6.38 17.30
N PHE A 33 -3.63 -7.27 16.51
CA PHE A 33 -4.35 -6.88 15.30
C PHE A 33 -5.55 -6.02 15.67
N GLU A 34 -5.41 -4.71 15.57
CA GLU A 34 -6.47 -3.72 15.79
C GLU A 34 -6.86 -3.09 14.46
N MET A 35 -8.11 -3.30 14.05
CA MET A 35 -8.68 -2.76 12.82
C MET A 35 -9.64 -1.62 13.17
N ASP A 36 -9.11 -0.41 13.29
CA ASP A 36 -9.90 0.81 13.53
C ASP A 36 -10.32 1.46 12.21
N VAL A 37 -11.04 0.72 11.37
CA VAL A 37 -11.47 1.19 10.05
C VAL A 37 -12.89 0.70 9.76
N GLU A 38 -13.81 1.62 9.49
CA GLU A 38 -15.17 1.30 9.07
C GLU A 38 -15.21 0.82 7.62
N LEU A 39 -15.37 -0.49 7.42
CA LEU A 39 -15.34 -1.11 6.09
C LEU A 39 -16.68 -1.15 5.36
N GLY A 40 -17.78 -0.78 6.02
CA GLY A 40 -19.12 -0.81 5.41
C GLY A 40 -19.63 -2.22 5.09
N LEU A 41 -19.05 -3.25 5.72
CA LEU A 41 -19.51 -4.63 5.60
C LEU A 41 -20.84 -4.81 6.34
N ALA A 42 -21.63 -5.78 5.89
CA ALA A 42 -22.79 -6.23 6.66
C ALA A 42 -22.32 -6.84 8.00
N PRO A 43 -23.09 -6.69 9.09
CA PRO A 43 -22.67 -7.16 10.42
C PRO A 43 -22.30 -8.65 10.49
N GLU A 44 -22.87 -9.46 9.60
CA GLU A 44 -22.61 -10.90 9.51
C GLU A 44 -21.30 -11.22 8.79
N LEU A 45 -20.88 -10.35 7.86
CA LEU A 45 -19.67 -10.54 7.05
C LEU A 45 -18.41 -10.00 7.72
N GLU A 46 -18.54 -8.97 8.55
CA GLU A 46 -17.41 -8.31 9.20
C GLU A 46 -16.56 -9.27 10.06
N PRO A 47 -17.12 -10.13 10.94
CA PRO A 47 -16.32 -11.06 11.73
C PRO A 47 -15.56 -12.07 10.86
N ALA A 48 -16.20 -12.59 9.81
CA ALA A 48 -15.59 -13.52 8.86
C ALA A 48 -14.45 -12.85 8.08
N PHE A 49 -14.65 -11.62 7.63
CA PHE A 49 -13.61 -10.85 6.95
C PHE A 49 -12.38 -10.63 7.83
N VAL A 50 -12.62 -10.20 9.08
CA VAL A 50 -11.58 -9.98 10.09
C VAL A 50 -10.85 -11.29 10.40
N GLU A 51 -11.58 -12.42 10.53
CA GLU A 51 -10.99 -13.75 10.71
C GLU A 51 -10.09 -14.13 9.53
N GLY A 52 -10.57 -13.96 8.30
CA GLY A 52 -9.80 -14.24 7.10
C GLY A 52 -8.54 -13.38 6.99
N LEU A 53 -8.62 -12.10 7.38
CA LEU A 53 -7.45 -11.21 7.46
C LEU A 53 -6.44 -11.66 8.51
N ARG A 54 -6.89 -12.02 9.73
CA ARG A 54 -6.00 -12.52 10.80
C ARG A 54 -5.30 -13.81 10.41
N ALA A 55 -5.98 -14.68 9.67
CA ALA A 55 -5.42 -15.95 9.20
C ALA A 55 -4.55 -15.81 7.94
N TYR A 56 -4.64 -14.69 7.23
CA TYR A 56 -3.71 -14.38 6.16
C TYR A 56 -2.31 -14.17 6.76
N PRO A 57 -1.22 -14.62 6.13
CA PRO A 57 0.14 -14.45 6.65
C PRO A 57 0.56 -12.98 6.56
N LEU A 58 0.03 -12.18 7.50
CA LEU A 58 0.30 -10.78 7.67
C LEU A 58 1.72 -10.63 8.22
N ARG A 59 2.74 -10.69 7.35
CA ARG A 59 3.82 -9.68 7.48
C ARG A 59 3.27 -8.28 7.19
N ALA A 60 2.10 -8.22 6.54
CA ALA A 60 1.30 -7.05 6.28
C ALA A 60 0.88 -6.38 7.59
N GLY A 61 1.53 -5.26 7.93
CA GLY A 61 0.90 -4.34 8.85
C GLY A 61 -0.43 -3.91 8.27
N VAL A 62 -1.55 -4.25 8.92
CA VAL A 62 -2.80 -3.57 8.67
C VAL A 62 -2.69 -2.24 9.38
N ARG A 63 -2.47 -1.18 8.61
CA ARG A 63 -2.40 0.18 9.14
C ARG A 63 -3.28 1.06 8.30
N ARG A 64 -4.17 1.79 8.97
CA ARG A 64 -4.95 2.90 8.37
C ARG A 64 -5.71 2.52 7.10
N GLY A 65 -6.26 1.31 7.08
CA GLY A 65 -7.06 0.80 5.95
C GLY A 65 -6.24 0.23 4.80
N VAL A 66 -4.95 -0.04 5.01
CA VAL A 66 -4.03 -0.55 3.99
C VAL A 66 -3.44 -1.90 4.42
N LEU A 67 -3.43 -2.85 3.49
CA LEU A 67 -2.76 -4.14 3.58
C LEU A 67 -1.47 -4.11 2.75
N THR A 68 -0.31 -4.35 3.36
CA THR A 68 0.98 -4.44 2.66
C THR A 68 1.37 -5.88 2.32
N THR A 69 1.53 -6.21 1.04
CA THR A 69 2.19 -7.47 0.61
C THR A 69 3.67 -7.20 0.35
N TYR A 70 4.56 -8.20 0.46
CA TYR A 70 6.03 -7.98 0.46
C TYR A 70 6.80 -8.62 -0.71
N GLU A 71 6.21 -9.50 -1.51
CA GLU A 71 6.94 -10.20 -2.58
C GLU A 71 6.07 -10.37 -3.85
N PRO A 72 6.12 -9.42 -4.82
CA PRO A 72 6.69 -8.06 -4.71
C PRO A 72 5.83 -7.12 -3.84
N PRO A 73 6.40 -5.98 -3.38
CA PRO A 73 5.70 -5.12 -2.44
C PRO A 73 4.50 -4.41 -3.08
N ARG A 74 3.36 -4.45 -2.40
CA ARG A 74 2.13 -3.78 -2.84
C ARG A 74 1.33 -3.30 -1.66
N LEU A 75 0.63 -2.18 -1.83
CA LEU A 75 -0.38 -1.70 -0.91
C LEU A 75 -1.76 -1.95 -1.49
N VAL A 76 -2.64 -2.56 -0.70
CA VAL A 76 -4.01 -2.90 -1.08
C VAL A 76 -4.97 -2.24 -0.10
N SER A 77 -5.93 -1.49 -0.61
CA SER A 77 -7.01 -0.90 0.17
C SER A 77 -7.87 -1.98 0.82
N LEU A 78 -8.06 -1.89 2.13
CA LEU A 78 -8.99 -2.76 2.85
C LEU A 78 -10.44 -2.51 2.45
N HIS A 79 -10.82 -1.31 2.01
CA HIS A 79 -12.17 -1.07 1.48
C HIS A 79 -12.39 -1.83 0.17
N LEU A 80 -11.41 -1.81 -0.73
CA LEU A 80 -11.49 -2.59 -1.98
C LEU A 80 -11.58 -4.09 -1.69
N LEU A 81 -10.79 -4.57 -0.73
CA LEU A 81 -10.80 -5.97 -0.34
C LEU A 81 -12.12 -6.36 0.35
N ALA A 82 -12.67 -5.49 1.19
CA ALA A 82 -13.96 -5.68 1.86
C ALA A 82 -15.12 -5.69 0.87
N ASP A 83 -15.17 -4.76 -0.08
CA ASP A 83 -16.18 -4.75 -1.15
C ASP A 83 -16.13 -6.05 -1.96
N ALA A 84 -14.92 -6.50 -2.31
CA ALA A 84 -14.74 -7.76 -3.04
C ALA A 84 -15.12 -8.99 -2.21
N PHE A 85 -14.90 -8.96 -0.90
CA PHE A 85 -15.32 -10.00 0.04
C PHE A 85 -16.85 -10.04 0.18
N ALA A 86 -17.50 -8.88 0.35
CA ALA A 86 -18.94 -8.78 0.39
C ALA A 86 -19.61 -9.29 -0.89
N ALA A 87 -19.01 -9.01 -2.06
CA ALA A 87 -19.48 -9.53 -3.34
C ALA A 87 -19.43 -11.06 -3.46
N ARG A 88 -18.68 -11.77 -2.59
CA ARG A 88 -18.70 -13.25 -2.53
C ARG A 88 -19.86 -13.79 -1.69
N GLY A 89 -20.47 -12.98 -0.83
CA GLY A 89 -21.62 -13.36 0.01
C GLY A 89 -21.38 -14.60 0.86
N GLU A 90 -22.33 -15.54 0.85
CA GLU A 90 -22.28 -16.79 1.62
C GLU A 90 -21.00 -17.63 1.41
N ALA A 91 -20.42 -17.60 0.20
CA ALA A 91 -19.18 -18.32 -0.07
C ALA A 91 -18.01 -17.80 0.79
N ALA A 92 -18.02 -16.50 1.10
CA ALA A 92 -17.03 -15.86 1.96
C ALA A 92 -17.17 -16.30 3.42
N LEU A 93 -18.38 -16.59 3.88
CA LEU A 93 -18.66 -17.05 5.24
C LEU A 93 -18.20 -18.50 5.47
N HIS A 94 -18.28 -19.34 4.44
CA HIS A 94 -17.92 -20.75 4.55
C HIS A 94 -16.41 -20.99 4.64
N ASP A 95 -15.63 -20.20 3.90
CA ASP A 95 -14.17 -20.23 3.92
C ASP A 95 -13.60 -18.80 3.86
N PRO A 96 -13.59 -18.07 5.00
CA PRO A 96 -13.15 -16.69 5.02
C PRO A 96 -11.66 -16.54 4.71
N GLN A 97 -10.84 -17.46 5.23
CA GLN A 97 -9.39 -17.47 5.02
C GLN A 97 -9.04 -17.70 3.55
N GLY A 98 -9.56 -18.76 2.93
CA GLY A 98 -9.32 -19.05 1.52
C GLY A 98 -9.88 -17.96 0.62
N THR A 99 -11.02 -17.36 0.98
CA THR A 99 -11.60 -16.23 0.26
C THR A 99 -10.69 -14.99 0.30
N VAL A 100 -10.23 -14.57 1.49
CA VAL A 100 -9.31 -13.43 1.62
C VAL A 100 -8.01 -13.69 0.86
N ALA A 101 -7.40 -14.88 0.99
CA ALA A 101 -6.17 -15.20 0.28
C ALA A 101 -6.34 -15.13 -1.24
N ALA A 102 -7.44 -15.67 -1.77
CA ALA A 102 -7.76 -15.62 -3.19
C ALA A 102 -8.00 -14.18 -3.68
N LEU A 103 -8.71 -13.37 -2.89
CA LEU A 103 -9.00 -11.98 -3.23
C LEU A 103 -7.73 -11.11 -3.20
N VAL A 104 -6.86 -11.29 -2.21
CA VAL A 104 -5.58 -10.57 -2.16
C VAL A 104 -4.74 -10.91 -3.38
N ALA A 105 -4.59 -12.20 -3.71
CA ALA A 105 -3.85 -12.62 -4.90
C ALA A 105 -4.46 -12.05 -6.20
N GLN A 106 -5.80 -12.04 -6.30
CA GLN A 106 -6.51 -11.50 -7.46
C GLN A 106 -6.35 -9.98 -7.60
N LEU A 107 -6.54 -9.22 -6.52
CA LEU A 107 -6.47 -7.76 -6.53
C LEU A 107 -5.03 -7.28 -6.73
N ALA A 108 -4.06 -7.96 -6.13
CA ALA A 108 -2.62 -7.68 -6.27
C ALA A 108 -2.05 -7.99 -7.66
N ALA A 109 -2.80 -8.61 -8.56
CA ALA A 109 -2.30 -9.00 -9.87
C ALA A 109 -2.07 -7.80 -10.81
N ALA A 110 -2.74 -6.66 -10.59
CA ALA A 110 -2.64 -5.49 -11.45
C ALA A 110 -2.88 -4.18 -10.70
N GLU A 111 -2.12 -3.14 -11.08
CA GLU A 111 -2.36 -1.76 -10.62
C GLU A 111 -3.79 -1.31 -10.96
N ARG A 112 -4.47 -0.70 -9.99
CA ARG A 112 -5.84 -0.20 -10.10
C ARG A 112 -6.13 0.79 -8.95
N PRO A 113 -7.24 1.54 -9.00
CA PRO A 113 -7.71 2.29 -7.84
C PRO A 113 -7.78 1.38 -6.60
N GLY A 114 -7.10 1.77 -5.52
CA GLY A 114 -6.97 0.98 -4.29
C GLY A 114 -5.85 -0.06 -4.29
N VAL A 115 -5.06 -0.23 -5.35
CA VAL A 115 -3.89 -1.12 -5.37
C VAL A 115 -2.67 -0.39 -5.94
N LEU A 116 -1.66 -0.21 -5.10
CA LEU A 116 -0.38 0.40 -5.48
C LEU A 116 0.70 -0.68 -5.57
N HIS A 117 1.33 -0.82 -6.73
CA HIS A 117 2.51 -1.65 -6.89
C HIS A 117 3.75 -0.81 -6.61
N LEU A 118 4.57 -1.29 -5.68
CA LEU A 118 5.81 -0.65 -5.29
C LEU A 118 6.99 -1.36 -5.95
N ARG A 119 8.06 -0.62 -6.20
CA ARG A 119 9.34 -1.23 -6.57
C ARG A 119 9.98 -1.84 -5.32
N ALA A 120 10.60 -3.01 -5.47
CA ALA A 120 11.31 -3.67 -4.37
C ALA A 120 12.58 -2.89 -3.97
N ASP A 121 13.24 -2.28 -4.95
CA ASP A 121 14.52 -1.59 -4.75
C ASP A 121 14.35 -0.08 -4.76
N TRP A 122 14.91 0.57 -3.73
CA TRP A 122 15.12 2.01 -3.74
C TRP A 122 16.17 2.36 -4.81
N PRO A 123 15.94 3.40 -5.63
CA PRO A 123 16.93 3.80 -6.62
C PRO A 123 18.20 4.36 -5.95
N ASP A 124 19.36 3.98 -6.48
CA ASP A 124 20.64 4.55 -6.04
C ASP A 124 20.64 6.08 -6.18
N GLY A 125 21.06 6.80 -5.14
CA GLY A 125 21.08 8.25 -5.15
C GLY A 125 21.66 8.87 -3.88
N GLU A 126 21.79 10.20 -3.89
CA GLU A 126 22.38 10.98 -2.78
C GLU A 126 21.48 11.10 -1.55
N MET A 127 20.23 10.64 -1.63
CA MET A 127 19.23 10.81 -0.57
C MET A 127 18.68 9.47 -0.09
N GLU A 128 18.82 9.28 1.22
CA GLU A 128 18.23 8.15 1.94
C GLU A 128 16.68 8.19 1.87
N PRO A 129 16.01 7.01 1.79
CA PRO A 129 14.56 6.91 1.72
C PRO A 129 13.83 7.70 2.82
N ALA A 130 14.31 7.57 4.07
CA ALA A 130 13.76 8.26 5.24
C ALA A 130 13.71 9.78 5.05
N ARG A 131 14.85 10.33 4.60
CA ARG A 131 15.01 11.76 4.40
C ARG A 131 14.16 12.28 3.25
N PHE A 132 14.03 11.48 2.19
CA PHE A 132 13.15 11.82 1.07
C PHE A 132 11.68 11.81 1.50
N ALA A 133 11.25 10.80 2.26
CA ALA A 133 9.88 10.71 2.78
C ALA A 133 9.51 11.93 3.64
N GLU A 134 10.40 12.36 4.53
CA GLU A 134 10.22 13.57 5.34
C GLU A 134 10.12 14.84 4.48
N ALA A 135 11.00 15.01 3.50
CA ALA A 135 10.95 16.16 2.60
C ALA A 135 9.64 16.20 1.78
N VAL A 136 9.18 15.04 1.31
CA VAL A 136 7.89 14.90 0.61
C VAL A 136 6.73 15.26 1.53
N ARG A 137 6.75 14.80 2.79
CA ARG A 137 5.73 15.15 3.78
C ARG A 137 5.65 16.64 4.02
N GLU A 138 6.79 17.30 4.23
CA GLU A 138 6.84 18.76 4.45
C GLU A 138 6.20 19.52 3.28
N VAL A 139 6.45 19.07 2.05
CA VAL A 139 5.92 19.68 0.83
C VAL A 139 4.41 19.47 0.66
N ILE A 140 3.92 18.27 0.96
CA ILE A 140 2.49 17.95 0.85
C ILE A 140 1.68 18.76 1.88
N GLY A 141 2.30 19.19 2.99
CA GLY A 141 1.70 20.17 3.91
C GLY A 141 0.42 19.70 4.60
N ALA A 142 0.06 18.42 4.49
CA ALA A 142 -1.22 17.93 4.95
C ALA A 142 -1.24 17.77 6.47
N GLU A 143 -2.23 18.40 7.09
CA GLU A 143 -2.62 18.14 8.48
C GLU A 143 -3.28 16.75 8.53
N GLY A 144 -2.51 15.73 8.90
CA GLY A 144 -2.99 14.35 8.93
C GLY A 144 -2.01 13.38 9.55
N ALA A 145 -2.53 12.22 9.95
CA ALA A 145 -1.68 11.12 10.37
C ALA A 145 -0.94 10.59 9.15
N TRP A 146 0.39 10.60 9.19
CA TRP A 146 1.23 10.13 8.10
C TRP A 146 2.18 9.04 8.61
N SER A 147 2.64 8.19 7.71
CA SER A 147 3.63 7.15 7.99
C SER A 147 4.37 6.81 6.71
N ALA A 148 5.68 6.60 6.81
CA ALA A 148 6.48 6.04 5.75
C ALA A 148 6.88 4.60 6.11
N ASP A 149 6.84 3.71 5.13
CA ASP A 149 7.48 2.40 5.20
C ASP A 149 8.67 2.43 4.22
N GLU A 150 9.83 2.77 4.78
CA GLU A 150 11.09 2.90 4.04
C GLU A 150 11.54 1.58 3.42
N ALA A 151 11.18 0.46 4.04
CA ALA A 151 11.57 -0.87 3.56
C ALA A 151 10.87 -1.24 2.25
N VAL A 152 9.72 -0.64 1.95
CA VAL A 152 8.98 -0.82 0.69
C VAL A 152 8.87 0.47 -0.13
N GLY A 153 9.50 1.56 0.31
CA GLY A 153 9.49 2.84 -0.39
C GLY A 153 8.09 3.46 -0.51
N ALA A 154 7.26 3.36 0.54
CA ALA A 154 5.90 3.88 0.51
C ALA A 154 5.66 5.00 1.53
N LEU A 155 4.81 5.95 1.16
CA LEU A 155 4.25 6.96 2.06
C LEU A 155 2.73 6.81 2.11
N GLN A 156 2.18 6.81 3.32
CA GLN A 156 0.75 6.78 3.58
C GLN A 156 0.34 8.03 4.34
N LEU A 157 -0.65 8.74 3.83
CA LEU A 157 -1.19 9.95 4.43
C LEU A 157 -2.70 9.80 4.63
N THR A 158 -3.15 9.79 5.88
CA THR A 158 -4.56 9.75 6.22
C THR A 158 -5.12 11.16 6.31
N VAL A 159 -6.04 11.45 5.41
CA VAL A 159 -6.76 12.72 5.30
C VAL A 159 -8.07 12.60 6.09
N ARG A 160 -8.28 13.55 7.01
CA ARG A 160 -9.48 13.64 7.88
C ARG A 160 -9.79 12.35 8.66
N GLY A 161 -8.78 11.53 8.94
CA GLY A 161 -8.96 10.26 9.65
C GLY A 161 -9.75 9.17 8.90
N THR A 162 -10.13 9.37 7.64
CA THR A 162 -11.11 8.49 6.96
C THR A 162 -10.68 7.97 5.59
N ASN A 163 -9.78 8.68 4.89
CA ASN A 163 -9.26 8.26 3.59
C ASN A 163 -7.73 8.33 3.62
N THR A 164 -7.07 7.31 3.10
CA THR A 164 -5.60 7.23 3.10
C THR A 164 -5.09 7.29 1.67
N MET A 165 -4.30 8.31 1.36
CA MET A 165 -3.49 8.37 0.15
C MET A 165 -2.26 7.49 0.32
N MET A 166 -1.95 6.69 -0.69
CA MET A 166 -0.77 5.84 -0.79
C MET A 166 0.10 6.32 -1.94
N LEU A 167 1.39 6.52 -1.67
CA LEU A 167 2.33 7.11 -2.61
C LEU A 167 3.60 6.25 -2.70
N ASP A 168 4.01 5.96 -3.94
CA ASP A 168 5.27 5.29 -4.28
C ASP A 168 6.39 6.34 -4.27
N LEU A 169 7.20 6.31 -3.21
CA LEU A 169 8.30 7.26 -3.03
C LEU A 169 9.41 7.05 -4.06
N ALA A 170 9.62 5.82 -4.53
CA ALA A 170 10.65 5.51 -5.52
C ALA A 170 10.31 6.14 -6.88
N ARG A 171 9.04 6.08 -7.30
CA ARG A 171 8.56 6.78 -8.50
C ARG A 171 8.62 8.30 -8.37
N LEU A 172 8.24 8.82 -7.20
CA LEU A 172 8.36 10.26 -6.95
C LEU A 172 9.83 10.71 -6.98
N PHE A 173 10.75 9.88 -6.47
CA PHE A 173 12.18 10.13 -6.53
C PHE A 173 12.71 10.16 -7.97
N ASP A 174 12.24 9.25 -8.83
CA ASP A 174 12.61 9.24 -10.26
C ASP A 174 12.18 10.55 -10.95
N LEU A 175 10.97 11.05 -10.66
CA LEU A 175 10.50 12.34 -11.17
C LEU A 175 11.29 13.54 -10.60
N TYR A 176 11.64 13.48 -9.32
CA TYR A 176 12.51 14.48 -8.68
C TYR A 176 13.88 14.53 -9.36
N ARG A 177 14.50 13.37 -9.64
CA ARG A 177 15.79 13.28 -10.33
C ARG A 177 15.72 13.89 -11.72
N GLU A 178 14.68 13.57 -12.50
CA GLU A 178 14.48 14.16 -13.82
C GLU A 178 14.39 15.70 -13.74
N ALA A 179 13.70 16.23 -12.72
CA ALA A 179 13.61 17.66 -12.49
C ALA A 179 14.94 18.29 -12.04
N ARG A 180 15.72 17.58 -11.21
CA ARG A 180 17.06 17.98 -10.74
C ARG A 180 18.07 18.01 -11.87
N ASP A 181 18.05 17.03 -12.78
CA ASP A 181 18.94 16.98 -13.94
C ASP A 181 18.72 18.19 -14.87
N LYS A 182 17.47 18.65 -14.98
CA LYS A 182 17.11 19.85 -15.76
C LYS A 182 17.45 21.16 -15.04
N ARG A 183 17.50 21.17 -13.71
CA ARG A 183 17.69 22.36 -12.85
C ARG A 183 18.59 22.03 -11.65
N SER A 184 19.88 21.83 -11.94
CA SER A 184 20.88 21.40 -10.95
C SER A 184 21.17 22.41 -9.83
N ASP A 185 20.73 23.66 -9.98
CA ASP A 185 20.86 24.74 -9.00
C ASP A 185 19.62 24.88 -8.09
N ALA A 186 18.47 24.34 -8.50
CA ALA A 186 17.23 24.43 -7.72
C ALA A 186 17.28 23.60 -6.44
N SER A 187 16.79 24.15 -5.33
CA SER A 187 16.74 23.43 -4.05
C SER A 187 15.85 22.18 -4.13
N VAL A 188 16.11 21.20 -3.24
CA VAL A 188 15.27 19.99 -3.13
C VAL A 188 13.80 20.37 -2.92
N GLN A 189 13.54 21.29 -1.99
CA GLN A 189 12.20 21.75 -1.65
C GLN A 189 11.51 22.37 -2.85
N THR A 190 12.21 23.23 -3.61
CA THR A 190 11.68 23.84 -4.83
C THR A 190 11.24 22.79 -5.85
N LEU A 191 12.08 21.77 -6.08
CA LEU A 191 11.77 20.70 -7.03
C LEU A 191 10.61 19.83 -6.55
N LEU A 192 10.59 19.47 -5.27
CA LEU A 192 9.51 18.66 -4.70
C LEU A 192 8.16 19.40 -4.69
N HIS A 193 8.14 20.69 -4.37
CA HIS A 193 6.93 21.53 -4.46
C HIS A 193 6.33 21.59 -5.86
N GLU A 194 7.12 21.33 -6.90
CA GLU A 194 6.61 21.23 -8.27
C GLU A 194 6.16 19.81 -8.61
N VAL A 195 6.99 18.81 -8.30
CA VAL A 195 6.80 17.44 -8.77
C VAL A 195 5.70 16.72 -7.98
N ALA A 196 5.69 16.82 -6.65
CA ALA A 196 4.76 16.05 -5.81
C ALA A 196 3.30 16.46 -6.05
N PRO A 197 2.91 17.76 -6.03
CA PRO A 197 1.54 18.16 -6.31
C PRO A 197 1.10 17.77 -7.73
N ARG A 198 1.99 17.84 -8.72
CA ARG A 198 1.69 17.43 -10.09
C ARG A 198 1.40 15.93 -10.19
N MET A 199 2.17 15.09 -9.51
CA MET A 199 1.93 13.65 -9.45
C MET A 199 0.58 13.33 -8.79
N ILE A 200 0.28 14.01 -7.68
CA ILE A 200 -0.98 13.83 -6.93
C ILE A 200 -2.18 14.28 -7.76
N ALA A 201 -2.11 15.47 -8.37
CA ALA A 201 -3.19 16.01 -9.20
C ALA A 201 -3.44 15.18 -10.47
N ALA A 202 -2.40 14.54 -11.02
CA ALA A 202 -2.55 13.66 -12.18
C ALA A 202 -3.30 12.36 -11.85
N GLY A 203 -3.31 11.93 -10.57
CA GLY A 203 -3.97 10.69 -10.15
C GLY A 203 -3.43 9.43 -10.85
N GLY A 204 -2.20 9.51 -11.37
CA GLY A 204 -1.60 8.50 -12.25
C GLY A 204 -0.84 7.40 -11.50
N PRO A 205 -0.06 6.56 -12.23
CA PRO A 205 0.75 5.51 -11.65
C PRO A 205 1.67 6.00 -10.53
N GLY A 206 1.82 5.20 -9.48
CA GLY A 206 2.59 5.57 -8.29
C GLY A 206 1.79 6.25 -7.19
N LEU A 207 0.48 6.47 -7.39
CA LEU A 207 -0.41 7.00 -6.38
C LEU A 207 -1.77 6.29 -6.42
N THR A 208 -2.32 6.00 -5.26
CA THR A 208 -3.71 5.54 -5.13
C THR A 208 -4.29 5.93 -3.79
N TRP A 209 -5.57 5.65 -3.57
CA TRP A 209 -6.29 5.99 -2.36
C TRP A 209 -7.05 4.78 -1.82
N THR A 210 -7.28 4.72 -0.51
CA THR A 210 -8.10 3.65 0.07
C THR A 210 -9.57 3.76 -0.35
N LYS A 211 -10.07 4.99 -0.57
CA LYS A 211 -11.36 5.30 -1.21
C LYS A 211 -11.15 6.36 -2.31
N PRO A 212 -11.99 6.41 -3.36
CA PRO A 212 -11.91 7.50 -4.33
C PRO A 212 -11.86 8.88 -3.63
N PRO A 213 -10.86 9.73 -3.90
CA PRO A 213 -10.70 10.98 -3.17
C PRO A 213 -11.83 11.96 -3.53
N THR A 214 -12.30 12.69 -2.52
CA THR A 214 -13.19 13.82 -2.73
C THR A 214 -12.41 15.06 -3.17
N ARG A 215 -13.11 16.09 -3.67
CA ARG A 215 -12.46 17.38 -3.97
C ARG A 215 -11.82 18.02 -2.74
N GLU A 216 -12.41 17.80 -1.57
CA GLU A 216 -11.89 18.30 -0.31
C GLU A 216 -10.62 17.56 0.09
N ASP A 217 -10.57 16.23 -0.07
CA ASP A 217 -9.36 15.45 0.18
C ASP A 217 -8.19 15.94 -0.69
N LEU A 218 -8.45 16.19 -1.98
CA LEU A 218 -7.47 16.74 -2.90
C LEU A 218 -7.02 18.15 -2.49
N ARG A 219 -7.93 19.01 -2.02
CA ARG A 219 -7.58 20.36 -1.53
C ARG A 219 -6.69 20.29 -0.29
N ILE A 220 -6.95 19.37 0.64
CA ILE A 220 -6.13 19.20 1.84
C ILE A 220 -4.70 18.79 1.49
N VAL A 221 -4.55 17.89 0.51
CA VAL A 221 -3.23 17.34 0.11
C VAL A 221 -2.47 18.27 -0.82
N LEU A 222 -3.15 18.98 -1.72
CA LEU A 222 -2.51 19.90 -2.67
C LEU A 222 -2.37 21.32 -2.11
N GLY A 223 -2.98 21.59 -0.96
CA GLY A 223 -3.21 22.95 -0.46
C GLY A 223 -4.22 23.72 -1.31
N ASP A 224 -4.53 24.94 -0.87
CA ASP A 224 -5.09 25.93 -1.79
C ASP A 224 -3.98 26.30 -2.77
N ALA A 225 -4.17 26.00 -4.06
CA ALA A 225 -3.28 26.52 -5.09
C ALA A 225 -3.17 28.03 -4.87
N PRO A 226 -1.95 28.62 -4.83
CA PRO A 226 -1.83 30.05 -4.71
C PRO A 226 -2.62 30.66 -5.87
N GLU A 227 -3.65 31.45 -5.53
CA GLU A 227 -4.37 32.22 -6.52
C GLU A 227 -3.30 32.97 -7.32
N SER A 228 -3.22 32.65 -8.61
CA SER A 228 -2.25 33.25 -9.51
C SER A 228 -2.66 34.71 -9.68
N GLY A 229 -2.22 35.56 -8.75
CA GLY A 229 -2.30 37.01 -8.82
C GLY A 229 -1.35 37.59 -9.86
#